data_AF-A0A935GG31-F1
#
_entry.id   AF-A0A935GG31-F1
#
_cell.length_a   1.000
_cell.length_b   1.000
_cell.length_c   1.000
_cell.angle_alpha   90.00
_cell.angle_beta   90.00
_cell.angle_gamma   90.00
#
_symmetry.space_group_name_H-M   'P 1'
#
loop_
_entity.id
_entity.type
_entity.pdbx_description
1 polymer ?
#
loop_
_entity_poly.entity_id
_entity_poly.type
_entity_poly.pdbx_seq_one_letter_code
_entity_poly.pdbx_strand_id
1 'polypeptide(L)' 'MLSIGPVPMTLVLILLALACAAGLLARPAFILKWWPQYAAAPWAIVRIHDGGFVS' A
#
# COMPACT_ATOMS: atom_id res chain seq x y z
N MET A 1 21.22 13.46 -21.60
CA MET A 1 21.51 12.97 -20.23
C MET A 1 20.82 13.91 -19.27
N LEU A 2 19.75 13.48 -18.59
CA LEU A 2 19.00 14.33 -17.66
C LEU A 2 19.81 14.40 -16.36
N SER A 3 20.58 15.47 -16.19
CA SER A 3 21.29 15.74 -14.95
C SER A 3 20.26 16.21 -13.93
N ILE A 4 19.82 15.29 -13.05
CA ILE A 4 19.06 15.64 -11.86
C ILE A 4 20.07 16.34 -10.95
N GLY A 5 20.00 17.68 -10.89
CA GLY A 5 20.76 18.47 -9.93
C GLY A 5 20.48 18.02 -8.48
N PRO A 6 21.15 18.61 -7.47
CA PRO A 6 20.96 18.22 -6.09
C PRO A 6 19.45 18.22 -5.72
N VAL A 7 18.93 17.04 -5.40
CA VAL A 7 17.51 16.86 -5.07
C VAL A 7 17.23 17.61 -3.77
N PRO A 8 16.26 18.52 -3.72
CA PRO A 8 15.94 19.22 -2.49
C PRO A 8 15.47 18.22 -1.43
N MET A 9 16.07 18.28 -0.23
CA MET A 9 15.76 17.37 0.88
C MET A 9 14.25 17.30 1.16
N THR A 10 13.56 18.44 1.07
CA THR A 10 12.09 18.52 1.24
C THR A 10 11.34 17.62 0.26
N LEU A 11 11.78 17.53 -1.00
CA LEU A 11 11.14 16.66 -1.99
C LEU A 11 11.33 15.18 -1.62
N VAL A 12 12.52 14.80 -1.15
CA VAL A 12 12.79 13.43 -0.67
C VAL A 12 11.85 13.08 0.48
N LEU A 13 11.69 13.98 1.45
CA LEU A 13 10.81 13.76 2.60
C LEU A 13 9.34 13.64 2.18
N ILE A 14 8.87 14.47 1.24
CA ILE A 14 7.50 14.40 0.72
C ILE A 14 7.26 13.05 0.01
N LEU A 15 8.18 12.63 -0.86
CA LEU A 15 8.04 11.37 -1.58
C LEU A 15 8.06 10.16 -0.63
N LEU A 16 8.92 10.20 0.38
CA LEU A 16 8.95 9.16 1.42
C LEU A 16 7.63 9.12 2.20
N ALA A 17 7.11 10.28 2.62
CA ALA A 17 5.84 10.36 3.35
C ALA A 17 4.68 9.81 2.51
N LEU A 18 4.62 10.15 1.22
CA LEU A 18 3.60 9.63 0.30
C LEU A 18 3.72 8.11 0.12
N ALA A 19 4.94 7.58 -0.03
CA ALA A 19 5.16 6.14 -0.13
C ALA A 19 4.71 5.40 1.14
N CYS A 20 5.03 5.94 2.32
CA CYS A 20 4.56 5.39 3.59
C CYS A 20 3.03 5.43 3.71
N ALA A 21 2.40 6.54 3.35
CA ALA A 21 0.94 6.68 3.39
C ALA A 21 0.25 5.70 2.43
N ALA A 22 0.76 5.58 1.20
CA ALA A 22 0.24 4.63 0.22
C ALA A 22 0.37 3.18 0.70
N GLY A 23 1.52 2.82 1.28
CA GLY A 23 1.73 1.49 1.87
C GLY A 23 0.78 1.19 3.03
N LEU A 24 0.54 2.17 3.91
CA LEU A 24 -0.36 2.02 5.06
C LEU A 24 -1.82 1.82 4.62
N LEU A 25 -2.23 2.56 3.57
CA LEU A 25 -3.59 2.51 3.04
C LEU A 25 -3.84 1.34 2.09
N ALA A 26 -2.79 0.71 1.56
CA ALA A 26 -2.91 -0.39 0.61
C ALA A 26 -3.71 -1.57 1.19
N ARG A 27 -3.42 -2.01 2.42
CA ARG A 27 -4.11 -3.15 3.03
C ARG A 27 -5.59 -2.91 3.35
N PRO A 28 -6.00 -1.81 4.00
CA PRO A 28 -7.42 -1.54 4.22
C PRO A 28 -8.19 -1.34 2.91
N ALA A 29 -7.59 -0.68 1.90
CA ALA A 29 -8.19 -0.57 0.57
C ALA A 29 -8.38 -1.95 -0.09
N PHE A 30 -7.41 -2.85 0.09
CA PHE A 30 -7.48 -4.24 -0.34
C PHE A 30 -8.64 -4.96 0.35
N ILE A 31 -8.73 -4.91 1.68
CA ILE A 31 -9.79 -5.59 2.46
C ILE A 31 -11.17 -5.11 2.03
N LEU A 32 -11.33 -3.80 1.84
CA LEU A 32 -12.60 -3.21 1.43
C LEU A 32 -13.02 -3.68 0.02
N LYS A 33 -12.06 -3.81 -0.91
CA LYS A 33 -12.30 -4.31 -2.27
C LYS A 33 -12.83 -5.74 -2.30
N TRP A 34 -12.36 -6.62 -1.41
CA TRP A 34 -12.80 -8.04 -1.31
C TRP A 34 -13.56 -8.32 -0.01
N TRP A 35 -14.36 -7.35 0.45
CA TRP A 35 -15.07 -7.46 1.71
C TRP A 35 -15.87 -8.76 1.89
N PRO A 36 -16.64 -9.24 0.88
CA PRO A 36 -17.41 -10.49 1.03
C PRO A 36 -16.53 -11.71 1.39
N GLN A 37 -15.34 -11.80 0.80
CA GLN A 37 -14.40 -12.90 1.07
C GLN A 37 -13.76 -12.78 2.45
N TYR A 38 -13.40 -11.56 2.87
CA TYR A 38 -12.88 -11.32 4.22
C TYR A 38 -13.94 -11.55 5.31
N ALA A 39 -15.22 -11.29 5.02
CA ALA A 39 -16.30 -11.61 5.93
C ALA A 39 -16.48 -13.13 6.11
N ALA A 40 -16.29 -13.92 5.06
CA ALA A 40 -16.34 -15.39 5.12
C ALA A 40 -15.10 -15.99 5.80
N ALA A 41 -13.94 -15.31 5.75
CA ALA A 41 -12.69 -15.75 6.37
C ALA A 41 -11.97 -14.60 7.10
N PRO A 42 -12.43 -14.18 8.30
CA PRO A 42 -11.91 -12.99 8.99
C PRO A 42 -10.41 -13.04 9.28
N TRP A 43 -9.89 -14.24 9.57
CA TRP A 43 -8.46 -14.48 9.81
C TRP A 43 -7.58 -14.23 8.58
N ALA A 44 -8.15 -14.04 7.39
CA ALA A 44 -7.39 -13.61 6.21
C ALA A 44 -6.91 -12.16 6.32
N ILE A 45 -7.55 -11.31 7.13
CA ILE A 45 -7.18 -9.89 7.27
C ILE A 45 -5.71 -9.72 7.66
N VAL A 46 -5.20 -10.59 8.53
CA VAL A 46 -3.80 -10.57 9.01
C VAL A 46 -2.81 -11.29 8.09
N ARG A 47 -3.29 -11.99 7.06
CA ARG A 47 -2.43 -12.71 6.11
C ARG A 47 -1.96 -11.77 5.01
N ILE A 48 -0.81 -11.15 5.25
CA ILE A 48 -0.21 -10.12 4.37
C ILE A 48 0.35 -10.74 3.07
N HIS A 49 0.65 -12.04 3.07
CA HIS A 49 1.20 -12.76 1.92
C HIS A 49 0.15 -13.17 0.88
N ASP A 50 -1.14 -13.09 1.23
CA ASP A 50 -2.24 -13.44 0.33
C ASP A 50 -2.39 -12.28 -0.66
N GLY A 51 -1.75 -12.38 -1.83
CA GLY A 51 -1.79 -11.37 -2.92
C GLY A 51 -3.18 -11.11 -3.50
N GLY A 52 -4.23 -11.65 -2.88
CA GLY A 52 -5.64 -11.54 -3.26
C GLY A 52 -6.37 -12.86 -3.12
N PHE A 53 -7.65 -12.77 -2.75
CA PHE A 53 -8.59 -13.85 -3.01
C PHE A 53 -8.78 -13.92 -4.52
N VAL A 54 -7.98 -14.75 -5.20
CA VAL A 54 -8.27 -15.22 -6.54
C VAL A 54 -9.48 -16.15 -6.42
N SER A 55 -10.62 -15.66 -6.90
CA SER A 55 -11.81 -16.46 -7.18
C SER A 55 -11.47 -17.66 -8.04
#